data_AF-A0A1F4ZEY1-F1
#
_entry.id   AF-A0A1F4ZEY1-F1
#
_cell.length_a   1.000
_cell.length_b   1.000
_cell.length_c   1.000
_cell.angle_alpha   90.00
_cell.angle_beta   90.00
_cell.angle_gamma   90.00
#
_symmetry.space_group_name_H-M   'P 1'
#
loop_
_entity.id
_entity.type
_entity.pdbx_description
1 polymer ?
#
loop_
_entity_poly.entity_id
_entity_poly.type
_entity_poly.pdbx_seq_one_letter_code
_entity_poly.pdbx_strand_id
1 'polypeptide(L)'
;MIKKFETIGATVAFLVTSALPAFAVGPDEQASCMGQEAAAISPPGSSEEFPDGMPGLVAFIDTIPVPPGEVYSTIAKLHEGSHEACDEVLE
;
A
#
# COMPACT_ATOMS: atom_id res chain seq x y z
N MET A 1 -6.86 59.56 -10.87
CA MET A 1 -8.10 58.80 -11.14
C MET A 1 -7.83 57.80 -12.24
N ILE A 2 -7.80 56.50 -11.92
CA ILE A 2 -8.11 55.31 -12.76
C ILE A 2 -8.24 54.14 -11.76
N LYS A 3 -9.15 53.22 -12.06
CA LYS A 3 -9.92 52.38 -11.12
C LYS A 3 -9.50 50.92 -11.25
N LYS A 4 -9.35 50.23 -10.10
CA LYS A 4 -9.48 48.79 -9.79
C LYS A 4 -9.11 47.75 -10.87
N PHE A 5 -8.21 46.83 -10.51
CA PHE A 5 -8.46 45.39 -10.68
C PHE A 5 -7.93 44.66 -9.43
N GLU A 6 -8.85 44.10 -8.65
CA GLU A 6 -8.52 43.12 -7.61
C GLU A 6 -8.17 41.80 -8.27
N THR A 7 -7.00 41.26 -7.96
CA THR A 7 -6.66 39.87 -8.27
C THR A 7 -6.54 39.14 -6.94
N ILE A 8 -7.61 38.44 -6.58
CA ILE A 8 -7.65 37.46 -5.50
C ILE A 8 -6.78 36.28 -5.94
N GLY A 9 -5.49 36.33 -5.60
CA GLY A 9 -4.54 35.24 -5.81
C GLY A 9 -4.34 34.47 -4.51
N ALA A 10 -5.24 33.54 -4.21
CA ALA A 10 -5.07 32.61 -3.11
C ALA A 10 -3.97 31.59 -3.46
N THR A 11 -2.72 31.90 -3.09
CA THR A 11 -1.64 30.90 -3.09
C THR A 11 -1.66 30.17 -1.75
N VAL A 12 -2.52 29.15 -1.64
CA VAL A 12 -2.38 28.09 -0.64
C VAL A 12 -1.13 27.30 -1.03
N ALA A 13 -0.01 27.63 -0.40
CA ALA A 13 1.20 26.82 -0.47
C ALA A 13 0.92 25.49 0.23
N PHE A 14 0.52 24.50 -0.56
CA PHE A 14 0.33 23.13 -0.12
C PHE A 14 1.69 22.60 0.35
N LEU A 15 1.81 22.35 1.66
CA LEU A 15 2.93 21.64 2.27
C LEU A 15 3.07 20.28 1.60
N VAL A 16 4.05 20.13 0.71
CA VAL A 16 4.51 18.82 0.26
C VAL A 16 5.29 18.21 1.42
N THR A 17 4.56 17.63 2.36
CA THR A 17 5.11 16.60 3.25
C THR A 17 5.50 15.44 2.37
N SER A 18 6.80 15.28 2.15
CA SER A 18 7.42 14.14 1.48
C SER A 18 7.05 12.85 2.23
N ALA A 19 5.91 12.26 1.87
CA ALA A 19 5.65 10.86 2.11
C ALA A 19 6.60 10.09 1.18
N LEU A 20 7.81 9.83 1.66
CA LEU A 20 8.62 8.77 1.08
C LEU A 20 7.78 7.49 1.20
N PRO A 21 7.52 6.76 0.11
CA PRO A 21 6.82 5.50 0.22
C PRO A 21 7.68 4.59 1.10
N ALA A 22 7.11 4.14 2.20
CA ALA A 22 7.70 3.07 2.99
C ALA A 22 7.58 1.78 2.14
N PHE A 23 8.61 1.58 1.32
CA PHE A 23 9.02 0.35 0.63
C PHE A 23 7.94 -0.40 -0.18
N ALA A 24 7.65 0.11 -1.38
CA ALA A 24 7.37 -0.77 -2.51
C ALA A 24 8.69 -0.94 -3.27
N VAL A 25 9.32 -2.11 -3.12
CA VAL A 25 10.49 -2.52 -3.88
C VAL A 25 10.03 -2.85 -5.29
N GLY A 26 10.76 -2.39 -6.31
CA GLY A 26 10.41 -2.64 -7.72
C GLY A 26 10.37 -4.15 -8.04
N PRO A 27 9.71 -4.55 -9.14
CA PRO A 27 9.56 -5.97 -9.52
C PRO A 27 10.89 -6.72 -9.70
N ASP A 28 12.01 -6.00 -9.90
CA ASP A 28 13.36 -6.54 -10.06
C ASP A 28 14.26 -6.36 -8.81
N GLU A 29 13.75 -5.78 -7.74
CA GLU A 29 14.51 -5.58 -6.49
C GLU A 29 14.30 -6.81 -5.59
N GLN A 30 15.37 -7.26 -4.89
CA GLN A 30 15.34 -8.43 -3.99
C GLN A 30 14.46 -8.15 -2.75
N ALA A 31 13.14 -8.20 -2.95
CA ALA A 31 12.14 -8.20 -1.90
C ALA A 31 11.96 -9.63 -1.38
N SER A 32 11.65 -9.78 -0.09
CA SER A 32 11.05 -11.04 0.35
C SER A 32 9.73 -11.24 -0.41
N CYS A 33 9.29 -12.48 -0.61
CA CYS A 33 7.96 -12.77 -1.14
C CYS A 33 6.88 -11.97 -0.43
N MET A 34 7.01 -11.86 0.90
CA MET A 34 6.11 -11.05 1.70
C MET A 34 6.13 -9.54 1.38
N GLY A 35 7.28 -9.03 0.95
CA GLY A 35 7.41 -7.66 0.46
C GLY A 35 6.81 -7.45 -0.93
N GLN A 36 6.82 -8.46 -1.80
CA GLN A 36 6.17 -8.42 -3.11
C GLN A 36 4.64 -8.38 -2.95
N GLU A 37 4.09 -9.21 -2.06
CA GLU A 37 2.67 -9.17 -1.68
C GLU A 37 2.25 -7.81 -1.14
N ALA A 38 3.04 -7.27 -0.20
CA ALA A 38 2.76 -5.97 0.38
C ALA A 38 2.80 -4.86 -0.68
N ALA A 39 3.66 -4.99 -1.69
CA ALA A 39 3.73 -4.07 -2.83
C ALA A 39 2.52 -4.20 -3.76
N ALA A 40 1.95 -5.38 -3.95
CA ALA A 40 0.74 -5.55 -4.78
C ALA A 40 -0.47 -4.76 -4.24
N ILE A 41 -0.53 -4.53 -2.93
CA ILE A 41 -1.56 -3.71 -2.30
C ILE A 41 -1.07 -2.31 -1.91
N SER A 42 0.15 -1.90 -2.29
CA SER A 42 0.71 -0.58 -1.94
C SER A 42 1.17 0.19 -3.18
N PRO A 43 1.00 1.52 -3.25
CA PRO A 43 0.29 2.42 -2.32
C PRO A 43 -1.25 2.20 -2.32
N PRO A 44 -2.01 2.96 -1.49
CA PRO A 44 -3.48 2.98 -1.60
C PRO A 44 -3.95 3.19 -3.04
N GLY A 45 -4.97 2.42 -3.44
CA GLY A 45 -5.48 2.35 -4.80
C GLY A 45 -4.82 1.29 -5.70
N SER A 46 -3.80 0.55 -5.22
CA SER A 46 -3.18 -0.55 -5.97
C SER A 46 -4.05 -1.82 -6.03
N SER A 47 -5.00 -1.98 -5.11
CA SER A 47 -5.84 -3.18 -5.00
C SER A 47 -7.31 -2.82 -4.79
N GLU A 48 -8.20 -3.63 -5.36
CA GLU A 48 -9.65 -3.57 -5.10
C GLU A 48 -10.03 -4.22 -3.76
N GLU A 49 -9.25 -5.21 -3.29
CA GLU A 49 -9.50 -5.93 -2.03
C GLU A 49 -9.11 -5.06 -0.82
N PHE A 50 -7.99 -4.36 -0.92
CA PHE A 50 -7.52 -3.41 0.08
C PHE A 50 -7.27 -2.05 -0.59
N PRO A 51 -8.32 -1.23 -0.82
CA PRO A 51 -8.18 0.06 -1.49
C PRO A 51 -7.34 1.06 -0.69
N ASP A 52 -7.31 0.92 0.64
CA ASP A 52 -6.43 1.71 1.52
C ASP A 52 -5.01 1.12 1.64
N GLY A 53 -4.73 0.02 0.93
CA GLY A 53 -3.48 -0.72 0.93
C GLY A 53 -3.10 -1.39 2.25
N MET A 54 -1.80 -1.48 2.52
CA MET A 54 -1.28 -2.10 3.76
C MET A 54 -1.91 -1.56 5.06
N PRO A 55 -2.18 -0.24 5.24
CA PRO A 55 -2.92 0.26 6.39
C PRO A 55 -4.32 -0.36 6.56
N GLY A 56 -5.05 -0.54 5.46
CA GLY A 56 -6.36 -1.19 5.47
C GLY A 56 -6.27 -2.67 5.85
N LEU A 57 -5.27 -3.38 5.33
CA LEU A 57 -5.00 -4.78 5.70
C LEU A 57 -4.67 -4.91 7.20
N VAL A 58 -3.80 -4.07 7.74
CA VAL A 58 -3.45 -4.08 9.17
C VAL A 58 -4.69 -3.82 10.03
N ALA A 59 -5.49 -2.81 9.67
CA ALA A 59 -6.72 -2.50 10.40
C ALA A 59 -7.71 -3.67 10.38
N PHE A 60 -7.83 -4.40 9.25
CA PHE A 60 -8.63 -5.61 9.15
C PHE A 60 -8.12 -6.71 10.07
N ILE A 61 -6.81 -6.99 10.04
CA ILE A 61 -6.18 -8.04 10.86
C ILE A 61 -6.38 -7.76 12.35
N ASP A 62 -6.27 -6.50 12.78
CA ASP A 62 -6.47 -6.08 14.18
C ASP A 62 -7.91 -6.33 14.69
N THR A 63 -8.89 -6.53 13.80
CA THR A 63 -10.27 -6.88 14.20
C THR A 63 -10.46 -8.36 14.49
N ILE A 64 -9.51 -9.23 14.09
CA ILE A 64 -9.65 -10.68 14.19
C ILE A 64 -8.98 -11.16 15.48
N PRO A 65 -9.70 -11.89 16.36
CA PRO A 65 -9.18 -12.30 17.68
C PRO A 65 -8.29 -13.55 17.60
N VAL A 66 -7.34 -13.58 16.65
CA VAL A 66 -6.33 -14.64 16.50
C VAL A 66 -4.95 -14.00 16.28
N PRO A 67 -3.84 -14.74 16.45
CA PRO A 67 -2.52 -14.20 16.17
C PRO A 67 -2.41 -13.70 14.73
N PRO A 68 -1.84 -12.49 14.47
CA PRO A 68 -1.73 -11.93 13.13
C PRO A 68 -1.09 -12.87 12.11
N GLY A 69 -0.08 -13.65 12.52
CA GLY A 69 0.59 -14.63 11.65
C GLY A 69 -0.34 -15.72 11.14
N GLU A 70 -1.36 -16.11 11.90
CA GLU A 70 -2.38 -17.08 11.47
C GLU A 70 -3.30 -16.48 10.40
N VAL A 71 -3.64 -15.19 10.54
CA VAL A 71 -4.42 -14.46 9.54
C VAL A 71 -3.61 -14.33 8.24
N TYR A 72 -2.35 -13.90 8.32
CA TYR A 72 -1.48 -13.82 7.14
C TYR A 72 -1.31 -15.17 6.45
N SER A 73 -1.11 -16.27 7.21
CA SER A 73 -1.05 -17.61 6.63
C SER A 73 -2.35 -18.02 5.93
N THR A 74 -3.50 -17.64 6.49
CA THR A 74 -4.80 -17.93 5.88
C THR A 74 -5.02 -17.13 4.60
N ILE A 75 -4.70 -15.84 4.59
CA ILE A 75 -4.80 -14.97 3.40
C ILE A 75 -3.84 -15.46 2.31
N ALA A 76 -2.62 -15.86 2.67
CA ALA A 76 -1.67 -16.44 1.72
C ALA A 76 -2.23 -17.70 1.04
N LYS A 77 -2.91 -18.57 1.81
CA LYS A 77 -3.55 -19.78 1.26
C LYS A 77 -4.74 -19.50 0.33
N LEU A 78 -5.46 -18.40 0.56
CA LEU A 78 -6.52 -17.96 -0.38
C LEU A 78 -5.96 -17.54 -1.74
N HIS A 79 -4.69 -17.16 -1.76
CA HIS A 79 -3.94 -16.70 -2.92
C HIS A 79 -2.83 -17.70 -3.31
N GLU A 80 -2.96 -18.98 -2.93
CA GLU A 80 -2.03 -20.03 -3.37
C GLU A 80 -1.96 -20.08 -4.90
N GLY A 81 -0.74 -20.10 -5.44
CA GLY A 81 -0.49 -20.11 -6.88
C GLY A 81 -0.56 -18.74 -7.56
N SER A 82 -0.94 -17.65 -6.87
CA SER A 82 -0.79 -16.30 -7.46
C SER A 82 0.66 -15.79 -7.41
N HIS A 83 1.54 -16.49 -6.69
CA HIS A 83 2.95 -16.16 -6.51
C HIS A 83 3.83 -17.36 -6.79
N GLU A 84 3.71 -17.96 -7.98
CA GLU A 84 4.44 -19.18 -8.39
C GLU A 84 5.94 -19.14 -8.06
N ALA A 85 6.61 -18.01 -8.34
CA ALA A 85 8.03 -17.84 -8.04
C ALA A 85 8.38 -17.84 -6.54
N CYS A 86 7.41 -17.50 -5.68
CA CYS A 86 7.53 -17.53 -4.23
C CYS A 86 7.12 -18.88 -3.63
N ASP A 87 6.14 -19.52 -4.26
CA ASP A 87 5.65 -20.85 -3.88
C ASP A 87 6.68 -21.94 -4.20
N GLU A 88 7.40 -21.82 -5.33
CA GLU A 88 8.46 -22.75 -5.75
C GLU A 88 9.68 -22.78 -4.80
N VAL A 89 9.90 -21.73 -3.99
CA VAL A 89 11.05 -21.66 -3.05
C VAL A 89 10.76 -22.43 -1.74
N LEU A 90 9.51 -22.84 -1.50
CA LEU A 90 9.10 -23.57 -0.30
C LEU A 90 9.10 -25.11 -0.47
N GLU A 91 9.42 -25.64 -1.66
CA GLU A 91 9.57 -27.08 -1.93
C GLU A 91 10.94 -27.67 -1.54
#